data_AF-A0A6L2MQW3-F1
#
_entry.id   AF-A0A6L2MQW3-F1
#
_cell.length_a   1.000
_cell.length_b   1.000
_cell.length_c   1.000
_cell.angle_alpha   90.00
_cell.angle_beta   90.00
_cell.angle_gamma   90.00
#
_symmetry.space_group_name_H-M   'P 1'
#
loop_
_entity.id
_entity.type
_entity.pdbx_description
1 polymer ?
#
loop_
_entity_poly.entity_id
_entity_poly.type
_entity_poly.pdbx_seq_one_letter_code
_entity_poly.pdbx_strand_id
1 'polypeptide(L)'
;MSVDQSIPNPTFTTWNDLDQRAVILLNSSLTEEAATEVLGLTMAHAIWTALKTAYNNSSVERIHSLRDSLCNLSKDNSTVFDYGRQFKGICDKLVAIG
;
A
#
# COMPACT_ATOMS: atom_id res chain seq x y z
N MET A 1 -38.48 18.03 31.32
CA MET A 1 -37.09 17.75 30.89
C MET A 1 -36.95 16.24 30.78
N SER A 2 -37.02 15.70 29.56
CA SER A 2 -36.79 14.27 29.33
C SER A 2 -35.30 14.07 29.11
N VAL A 3 -34.67 13.28 29.97
CA VAL A 3 -33.27 12.88 29.84
C VAL A 3 -33.19 11.86 28.73
N ASP A 4 -32.52 12.22 27.64
CA ASP A 4 -32.25 11.32 26.51
C ASP A 4 -31.24 10.26 26.98
N GLN A 5 -31.75 9.14 27.52
CA GLN A 5 -30.92 8.01 27.91
C GLN A 5 -30.40 7.34 26.64
N SER A 6 -29.19 7.71 26.23
CA SER A 6 -28.43 7.06 25.16
C SER A 6 -28.27 5.57 25.48
N ILE A 7 -29.11 4.74 24.88
CA ILE A 7 -29.03 3.27 24.97
C ILE A 7 -27.67 2.86 24.35
N PRO A 8 -26.73 2.27 25.12
CA PRO A 8 -25.44 1.86 24.57
C PRO A 8 -25.63 0.78 23.51
N ASN A 9 -25.04 0.96 22.33
CA ASN A 9 -25.10 -0.02 21.25
C ASN A 9 -24.36 -1.31 21.66
N PRO A 10 -25.06 -2.44 21.89
CA PRO A 10 -24.43 -3.68 22.35
C PRO A 10 -23.45 -4.27 21.32
N THR A 11 -23.60 -3.93 20.04
CA THR A 11 -22.74 -4.39 18.94
C THR A 11 -21.40 -3.65 18.89
N PHE A 12 -21.31 -2.46 19.50
CA PHE A 12 -20.10 -1.62 19.45
C PHE A 12 -18.90 -2.31 20.11
N THR A 13 -19.11 -2.98 21.24
CA THR A 13 -18.03 -3.67 21.97
C THR A 13 -17.40 -4.76 21.12
N THR A 14 -18.22 -5.57 20.45
CA THR A 14 -17.76 -6.64 19.55
C THR A 14 -17.03 -6.06 18.33
N TRP A 15 -17.57 -5.00 17.74
CA TRP A 15 -16.90 -4.31 16.63
C TRP A 15 -15.54 -3.76 17.06
N ASN A 16 -15.46 -3.13 18.23
CA ASN A 16 -14.23 -2.55 18.74
C ASN A 16 -13.17 -3.63 19.03
N ASP A 17 -13.56 -4.78 19.59
CA ASP A 17 -12.63 -5.91 19.79
C ASP A 17 -12.05 -6.40 18.45
N LEU A 18 -12.90 -6.54 17.43
CA LEU A 18 -12.46 -6.93 16.09
C LEU A 18 -11.56 -5.87 15.43
N ASP A 19 -11.90 -4.60 15.57
CA ASP A 19 -11.08 -3.48 15.07
C ASP A 19 -9.69 -3.48 15.72
N GLN A 20 -9.61 -3.63 17.04
CA GLN A 20 -8.32 -3.67 17.75
C GLN A 20 -7.48 -4.89 17.35
N ARG A 21 -8.09 -6.06 17.12
CA ARG A 21 -7.37 -7.21 16.56
C ARG A 21 -6.81 -6.91 15.17
N ALA A 22 -7.59 -6.25 14.31
CA ALA A 22 -7.15 -5.86 12.99
C ALA A 22 -6.00 -4.84 13.06
N VAL A 23 -6.04 -3.87 13.97
CA VAL A 23 -4.94 -2.93 14.23
C VAL A 23 -3.64 -3.66 14.60
N ILE A 24 -3.72 -4.62 15.53
CA ILE A 24 -2.54 -5.41 15.95
C ILE A 24 -1.96 -6.19 14.77
N LEU A 25 -2.81 -6.87 13.99
CA LEU A 25 -2.37 -7.64 12.82
C LEU A 25 -1.72 -6.75 11.77
N LEU A 26 -2.34 -5.61 11.44
CA LEU A 26 -1.80 -4.64 10.51
C LEU A 26 -0.42 -4.18 10.97
N ASN A 27 -0.31 -3.65 12.20
CA ASN A 27 0.95 -3.15 12.74
C ASN A 27 2.05 -4.21 12.80
N SER A 28 1.71 -5.47 13.09
CA SER A 28 2.69 -6.58 13.11
C SER A 28 3.27 -6.93 11.73
N SER A 29 2.60 -6.52 10.65
CA SER A 29 2.98 -6.80 9.27
C SER A 29 3.74 -5.66 8.61
N LEU A 30 3.85 -4.49 9.26
CA LEU A 30 4.48 -3.31 8.68
C LEU A 30 6.00 -3.34 8.84
N THR A 31 6.71 -2.84 7.83
CA THR A 31 8.12 -2.47 7.98
C THR A 31 8.23 -1.16 8.76
N GLU A 32 9.44 -0.79 9.19
CA GLU A 32 9.67 0.46 9.94
C GLU A 32 9.22 1.68 9.13
N GLU A 33 9.50 1.69 7.82
CA GLU A 33 9.07 2.77 6.92
C GLU A 33 7.54 2.84 6.81
N ALA A 34 6.88 1.70 6.60
CA ALA A 34 5.41 1.65 6.50
C ALA A 34 4.72 2.01 7.83
N ALA A 35 5.36 1.72 8.96
CA ALA A 35 4.85 2.09 10.28
C ALA A 35 4.82 3.61 10.48
N THR A 36 5.75 4.36 9.88
CA THR A 36 5.77 5.84 9.98
C THR A 36 4.53 6.49 9.38
N GLU A 37 3.96 5.90 8.33
CA GLU A 37 2.75 6.39 7.64
C GLU A 37 1.48 6.26 8.48
N VAL A 38 1.48 5.40 9.51
CA VAL A 38 0.29 5.09 10.32
C VAL A 38 0.42 5.50 11.79
N LEU A 39 1.49 6.24 12.13
CA LEU A 39 1.74 6.68 13.50
C LEU A 39 0.56 7.50 14.05
N GLY A 40 0.12 7.14 15.25
CA GLY A 40 -1.00 7.82 15.93
C GLY A 40 -2.39 7.39 15.48
N LEU A 41 -2.52 6.49 14.49
CA LEU A 41 -3.80 5.93 14.07
C LEU A 41 -4.15 4.70 14.92
N THR A 42 -5.36 4.67 15.47
CA THR A 42 -5.82 3.61 16.40
C THR A 42 -6.99 2.79 15.88
N MET A 43 -7.47 3.09 14.66
CA MET A 43 -8.58 2.41 14.02
C MET A 43 -8.07 1.71 12.76
N ALA A 44 -8.43 0.43 12.59
CA ALA A 44 -7.90 -0.38 11.49
C ALA A 44 -8.23 0.23 10.12
N HIS A 45 -9.42 0.81 9.99
CA HIS A 45 -9.83 1.51 8.77
C HIS A 45 -8.93 2.72 8.45
N ALA A 46 -8.56 3.51 9.45
CA ALA A 46 -7.70 4.69 9.26
C ALA A 46 -6.29 4.25 8.84
N ILE A 47 -5.73 3.26 9.53
CA ILE A 47 -4.43 2.65 9.21
C ILE A 47 -4.42 2.15 7.77
N TRP A 48 -5.41 1.34 7.38
CA TRP A 48 -5.52 0.81 6.03
C TRP A 48 -5.64 1.92 4.97
N THR A 49 -6.41 2.97 5.25
CA THR A 49 -6.61 4.09 4.32
C THR A 49 -5.34 4.92 4.14
N ALA A 50 -4.58 5.15 5.22
CA ALA A 50 -3.30 5.85 5.16
C ALA A 50 -2.28 5.06 4.34
N LEU A 51 -2.11 3.76 4.62
CA LEU A 51 -1.25 2.87 3.83
C LEU A 51 -1.66 2.86 2.36
N LYS A 52 -2.96 2.71 2.10
CA LYS A 52 -3.50 2.75 0.74
C LYS A 52 -3.12 4.06 0.05
N THR A 53 -3.24 5.20 0.72
CA THR A 53 -2.92 6.51 0.13
C THR A 53 -1.42 6.66 -0.15
N ALA A 54 -0.58 6.34 0.83
CA ALA A 54 0.88 6.44 0.71
C ALA A 54 1.44 5.55 -0.41
N TYR A 55 0.90 4.33 -0.54
CA TYR A 55 1.42 3.34 -1.49
C TYR A 55 0.67 3.28 -2.83
N ASN A 56 -0.51 3.92 -2.98
CA ASN A 56 -1.18 3.98 -4.29
C ASN A 56 -0.43 4.88 -5.26
N ASN A 57 -0.08 6.11 -4.86
CA ASN A 57 0.58 7.06 -5.76
C ASN A 57 1.98 6.57 -6.16
N SER A 58 2.77 6.09 -5.19
CA SER A 58 4.09 5.52 -5.47
C SER A 58 4.02 4.30 -6.38
N SER A 59 2.99 3.46 -6.26
CA SER A 59 2.79 2.34 -7.20
C SER A 59 2.43 2.80 -8.61
N VAL A 60 1.57 3.81 -8.74
CA VAL A 60 1.18 4.39 -10.03
C VAL A 60 2.37 5.07 -10.71
N GLU A 61 3.11 5.90 -9.98
CA GLU A 61 4.35 6.55 -10.46
C GLU A 61 5.39 5.51 -10.86
N ARG A 62 5.55 4.44 -10.08
CA ARG A 62 6.47 3.34 -10.40
C ARG A 62 6.09 2.62 -11.69
N ILE A 63 4.80 2.36 -11.92
CA ILE A 63 4.30 1.79 -13.18
C ILE A 63 4.60 2.73 -14.34
N HIS A 64 4.34 4.03 -14.19
CA HIS A 64 4.63 5.04 -15.20
C HIS A 64 6.13 5.11 -15.54
N SER A 65 6.98 5.22 -14.52
CA SER A 65 8.44 5.26 -14.68
C SER A 65 8.99 4.01 -15.37
N LEU A 66 8.46 2.82 -15.07
CA LEU A 66 8.84 1.58 -15.74
C LEU A 66 8.39 1.55 -17.21
N ARG A 67 7.20 2.07 -17.52
CA ARG A 67 6.72 2.22 -18.91
C ARG A 67 7.58 3.21 -19.68
N ASP A 68 7.90 4.35 -19.08
CA ASP A 68 8.78 5.36 -19.69
C ASP A 68 10.19 4.79 -19.94
N SER A 69 10.73 4.02 -18.98
CA SER A 69 12.01 3.32 -19.13
C SER A 69 11.98 2.32 -20.27
N LEU A 70 10.85 1.64 -20.49
CA LEU A 70 10.66 0.71 -21.61
C LEU A 70 10.57 1.45 -22.95
N CYS A 71 9.83 2.56 -23.01
CA CYS A 71 9.71 3.39 -24.21
C CYS A 71 11.04 4.05 -24.61
N ASN A 72 11.85 4.44 -23.62
CA ASN A 72 13.15 5.05 -23.82
C ASN A 72 14.31 4.04 -23.91
N LEU A 73 14.03 2.72 -23.80
CA LEU A 73 15.05 1.69 -23.90
C LEU A 73 15.57 1.62 -25.34
N SER A 74 16.75 2.19 -25.56
CA SER A 74 17.48 2.12 -26.83
C SER A 74 18.52 1.00 -26.77
N LYS A 75 18.78 0.38 -27.93
CA LYS A 75 19.85 -0.62 -28.06
C LYS A 75 21.23 0.04 -27.92
N ASP A 76 21.38 1.26 -28.43
CA ASP A 76 22.63 2.05 -28.47
C ASP A 76 23.88 1.18 -28.65
N ASN A 77 24.92 1.45 -27.85
CA ASN A 77 26.19 0.75 -27.86
C ASN A 77 26.15 -0.59 -27.09
N SER A 78 24.95 -1.08 -26.73
CA SER A 78 24.75 -2.31 -25.96
C SER A 78 24.70 -3.52 -26.87
N THR A 79 25.18 -4.66 -26.37
CA THR A 79 25.02 -5.93 -27.10
C THR A 79 23.53 -6.32 -27.14
N VAL A 80 23.15 -7.13 -28.12
CA VAL A 80 21.78 -7.67 -28.22
C VAL A 80 21.39 -8.44 -26.96
N PHE A 81 22.35 -9.12 -26.34
CA PHE A 81 22.15 -9.87 -25.10
C PHE A 81 21.85 -8.93 -23.93
N ASP A 82 22.62 -7.84 -23.77
CA ASP A 82 22.44 -6.89 -22.67
C ASP A 82 21.13 -6.10 -22.81
N TYR A 83 20.78 -5.69 -24.03
CA TYR A 83 19.49 -5.07 -24.31
C TYR A 83 18.32 -6.01 -23.98
N GLY A 84 18.38 -7.27 -24.45
CA GLY A 84 17.35 -8.27 -24.18
C GLY A 84 17.18 -8.57 -22.70
N ARG A 85 18.30 -8.62 -21.95
CA ARG A 85 18.29 -8.78 -20.49
C ARG A 85 17.62 -7.58 -19.80
N GLN A 86 17.93 -6.35 -20.20
CA GLN A 86 17.32 -5.14 -19.62
C GLN A 86 15.82 -5.06 -19.92
N PHE A 87 15.44 -5.29 -21.19
CA PHE A 87 14.03 -5.35 -21.60
C PHE A 87 13.25 -6.36 -20.77
N LYS A 88 13.76 -7.60 -20.67
CA LYS A 88 13.15 -8.65 -19.85
C LYS A 88 13.03 -8.22 -18.39
N GLY A 89 14.07 -7.61 -17.82
CA GLY A 89 14.04 -7.13 -16.44
C GLY A 89 12.96 -6.06 -16.18
N ILE A 90 12.70 -5.16 -17.13
CA ILE A 90 11.64 -4.16 -17.01
C ILE A 90 10.26 -4.83 -17.14
N CYS A 91 10.09 -5.77 -18.09
CA CYS A 91 8.86 -6.55 -18.24
C CYS A 91 8.54 -7.38 -16.98
N ASP A 92 9.51 -8.08 -16.43
CA ASP A 92 9.32 -8.91 -15.22
C ASP A 92 8.92 -8.03 -14.02
N LYS A 93 9.47 -6.80 -13.90
CA LYS A 93 9.06 -5.81 -12.89
C LYS A 93 7.65 -5.30 -13.10
N LEU A 94 7.23 -5.05 -14.34
CA LEU A 94 5.86 -4.63 -14.66
C LEU A 94 4.85 -5.73 -14.32
N VAL A 95 5.17 -7.00 -14.60
CA VAL A 95 4.34 -8.16 -14.27
C VAL A 95 4.21 -8.34 -12.76
N ALA A 96 5.27 -8.11 -11.99
CA ALA A 96 5.23 -8.24 -10.53
C ALA A 96 4.42 -7.14 -9.81
N ILE A 97 4.06 -6.05 -10.51
CA ILE A 97 3.30 -4.92 -9.97
C ILE A 97 1.81 -5.01 -10.33
N GLY A 98 1.50 -5.71 -11.43
CA GLY A 98 0.14 -5.88 -11.97
C GLY A 98 -0.65 -6.99 -11.31
#